data_AF-A0A960MHG9-F1
#
_entry.id   AF-A0A960MHG9-F1
#
_cell.length_a   1.000
_cell.length_b   1.000
_cell.length_c   1.000
_cell.angle_alpha   90.00
_cell.angle_beta   90.00
_cell.angle_gamma   90.00
#
_symmetry.space_group_name_H-M   'P 1'
#
loop_
_entity.id
_entity.type
_entity.pdbx_description
1 polymer ?
#
loop_
_entity_poly.entity_id
_entity_poly.type
_entity_poly.pdbx_seq_one_letter_code
_entity_poly.pdbx_strand_id
1 'polypeptide(L)'
;MSFYKDKKMSGLSSSHSYPNPDSDELQKYTSRDQEPLLNPIDETEDFYDPFSDLSLFLSRKIKGEIQERGSVSKWSGKIEANLLAKILPEFKQKFPKYRLGTAALKKVWEKVSYYYEKIQGQKGALYSDGQLNLRFMIRENLKSRVSPLHLPPYAFAQQLAVKLSECIATIEGKRPELEQLTKMIWAVQKHLLKDLSAVNAKSPYEEYDKLDKLIVKTLLEITSRGGNLEPEALKREIVKELKFYGKTTELSQKCQLTSTLSMALAQKLYPTSRIACHFSLKEKQAIETFIRYQIELSKHNPTLTSDEHRVELIQRILALYAIAQELPKNFTEETLRQSIRGIIQNNSGHLFKKLDQALFVFVNAEMHLMDETKSFRDLVALENRLVEAFAIALKLPALSPSQMEQFELIIWNVVEKEGNLLNHVSPEILPVIEKELGNILIDNPRQSFRMIISAALQFFKKVQALDLNGEDLEEKIEVWVLQNDMLIRWVHFDQKTPLLELIKRTWNRSNSKEHTVDHEAFIKQALQETLEIYPLLQSFEEELLGRLWILYKYFWYTSLGDG
;
A
#
# COMPACT_ATOMS: atom_id res chain seq x y z
N MET A 1 -12.71 13.20 32.04
CA MET A 1 -11.44 13.90 32.23
C MET A 1 -11.62 15.28 31.63
N SER A 2 -12.00 16.24 32.46
CA SER A 2 -12.07 17.65 32.06
C SER A 2 -10.84 18.32 32.64
N PHE A 3 -9.93 18.81 31.79
CA PHE A 3 -8.77 19.57 32.24
C PHE A 3 -9.13 20.91 32.89
N TYR A 4 -10.42 21.30 32.83
CA TYR A 4 -10.99 22.44 33.55
C TYR A 4 -12.33 22.05 34.19
N LYS A 5 -12.38 22.08 35.52
CA LYS A 5 -13.58 22.46 36.29
C LYS A 5 -13.25 23.83 36.89
N ASP A 6 -14.20 24.75 36.77
CA ASP A 6 -14.05 26.21 36.92
C ASP A 6 -13.28 26.74 38.13
N LYS A 7 -12.58 27.86 37.89
CA LYS A 7 -12.63 29.02 38.79
C LYS A 7 -12.62 30.31 37.97
N LYS A 8 -13.78 30.98 37.91
CA LYS A 8 -13.93 32.36 37.43
C LYS A 8 -13.08 33.30 38.30
N MET A 9 -12.33 34.20 37.67
CA MET A 9 -12.11 35.55 38.21
C MET A 9 -12.57 36.55 37.15
N SER A 10 -13.72 37.15 37.41
CA SER A 10 -14.22 38.34 36.75
C SER A 10 -13.77 39.58 37.54
N GLY A 11 -13.38 40.64 36.83
CA GLY A 11 -13.43 42.00 37.34
C GLY A 11 -12.14 42.79 37.17
N LEU A 12 -12.06 43.61 36.13
CA LEU A 12 -12.18 45.08 36.24
C LEU A 12 -11.89 45.70 34.88
N SER A 13 -12.96 46.23 34.30
CA SER A 13 -12.96 47.25 33.26
C SER A 13 -12.49 48.59 33.83
N SER A 14 -11.61 49.29 33.10
CA SER A 14 -11.61 50.75 33.09
C SER A 14 -10.97 51.28 31.80
N SER A 15 -11.79 52.04 31.07
CA SER A 15 -11.46 53.03 30.05
C SER A 15 -10.56 54.15 30.58
N HIS A 16 -9.70 54.76 29.73
CA HIS A 16 -9.36 56.21 29.61
C HIS A 16 -8.05 56.33 28.80
N SER A 17 -8.13 56.78 27.54
CA SER A 17 -7.91 58.15 27.04
C SER A 17 -6.43 58.55 26.88
N TYR A 18 -6.03 58.76 25.62
CA TYR A 18 -4.73 59.28 25.19
C TYR A 18 -4.49 60.73 25.66
N PRO A 19 -3.22 61.09 25.90
CA PRO A 19 -2.72 62.38 25.44
C PRO A 19 -1.48 62.22 24.53
N ASN A 20 -1.44 63.06 23.49
CA ASN A 20 -0.28 63.33 22.64
C ASN A 20 0.97 63.68 23.46
N PRO A 21 2.17 63.25 23.05
CA PRO A 21 3.39 63.97 23.34
C PRO A 21 3.69 64.94 22.20
N ASP A 22 3.62 66.24 22.51
CA ASP A 22 4.24 67.27 21.69
C ASP A 22 5.76 67.05 21.63
N SER A 23 6.26 67.39 20.45
CA SER A 23 7.64 67.50 20.02
C SER A 23 8.48 68.47 20.87
N ASP A 24 9.80 68.30 20.71
CA ASP A 24 10.88 69.19 21.14
C ASP A 24 11.39 69.03 22.58
N GLU A 25 12.29 68.07 22.75
CA GLU A 25 13.62 68.37 23.31
C GLU A 25 14.64 67.34 22.81
N LEU A 26 15.16 67.63 21.61
CA LEU A 26 16.31 66.95 21.03
C LEU A 26 17.58 67.32 21.81
N GLN A 27 18.39 66.29 22.04
CA GLN A 27 19.85 66.34 21.98
C GLN A 27 20.59 67.17 23.05
N LYS A 28 21.04 66.44 24.08
CA LYS A 28 22.42 66.50 24.56
C LYS A 28 22.67 65.33 25.50
N TYR A 29 23.39 64.33 25.02
CA TYR A 29 24.38 63.51 25.73
C TYR A 29 24.75 62.33 24.82
N THR A 30 25.70 62.57 23.92
CA THR A 30 26.38 61.53 23.15
C THR A 30 27.35 60.76 24.04
N SER A 31 27.43 59.45 23.75
CA SER A 31 28.60 58.59 23.98
C SER A 31 28.81 58.03 25.39
N ARG A 32 27.97 57.05 25.75
CA ARG A 32 28.45 55.84 26.42
C ARG A 32 28.13 54.68 25.50
N ASP A 33 29.05 53.72 25.36
CA ASP A 33 28.79 52.43 24.72
C ASP A 33 27.52 51.83 25.32
N GLN A 34 26.38 52.02 24.63
CA GLN A 34 25.15 51.37 25.00
C GLN A 34 25.29 49.95 24.49
N GLU A 35 25.60 49.03 25.40
CA GLU A 35 25.26 47.62 25.21
C GLU A 35 23.86 47.56 24.57
N PRO A 36 23.64 46.74 23.53
CA PRO A 36 22.34 46.66 22.89
C PRO A 36 21.30 46.42 23.99
N LEU A 37 20.34 47.35 24.15
CA LEU A 37 19.28 47.24 25.14
C LEU A 37 18.51 45.96 24.86
N LEU A 38 18.81 44.91 25.63
CA LEU A 38 18.17 43.62 25.51
C LEU A 38 16.78 43.70 26.12
N ASN A 39 15.76 43.33 25.36
CA ASN A 39 14.39 43.31 25.85
C ASN A 39 14.21 42.14 26.84
N PRO A 40 13.64 42.37 28.05
CA PRO A 40 13.26 41.28 28.95
C PRO A 40 12.29 40.33 28.24
N ILE A 41 12.56 39.03 28.26
CA ILE A 41 11.73 38.08 27.52
C ILE A 41 10.29 38.00 28.03
N ASP A 42 10.05 38.26 29.31
CA ASP A 42 8.72 38.20 29.92
C ASP A 42 7.80 39.37 29.55
N GLU A 43 8.31 40.31 28.75
CA GLU A 43 7.58 41.47 28.24
C GLU A 43 7.29 41.37 26.73
N THR A 44 7.69 40.28 26.07
CA THR A 44 7.52 40.10 24.61
C THR A 44 6.39 39.13 24.27
N GLU A 45 5.67 39.39 23.19
CA GLU A 45 4.59 38.51 22.69
C GLU A 45 5.11 37.09 22.41
N ASP A 46 6.36 36.96 21.95
CA ASP A 46 7.01 35.67 21.71
C ASP A 46 7.05 34.76 22.95
N PHE A 47 7.18 35.31 24.16
CA PHE A 47 7.20 34.51 25.39
C PHE A 47 5.82 34.00 25.80
N TYR A 48 4.75 34.70 25.39
CA TYR A 48 3.38 34.30 25.66
C TYR A 48 2.86 33.31 24.60
N ASP A 49 3.45 33.28 23.41
CA ASP A 49 3.22 32.23 22.42
C ASP A 49 3.92 30.92 22.86
N PRO A 50 3.18 29.84 23.18
CA PRO A 50 3.79 28.55 23.52
C PRO A 50 4.54 27.90 22.35
N PHE A 51 4.32 28.35 21.11
CA PHE A 51 4.94 27.79 19.90
C PHE A 51 6.13 28.60 19.38
N SER A 52 6.51 29.71 20.05
CA SER A 52 7.69 30.47 19.66
C SER A 52 8.97 29.68 19.92
N ASP A 53 10.01 29.92 19.10
CA ASP A 53 11.31 29.27 19.28
C ASP A 53 11.89 29.51 20.68
N LEU A 54 11.58 30.67 21.27
CA LEU A 54 12.00 31.06 22.61
C LEU A 54 11.33 30.21 23.69
N SER A 55 10.01 30.07 23.64
CA SER A 55 9.23 29.24 24.57
C SER A 55 9.63 27.76 24.46
N LEU A 56 9.76 27.25 23.24
CA LEU A 56 10.15 25.87 22.96
C LEU A 56 11.58 25.55 23.42
N PHE A 57 12.50 26.51 23.30
CA PHE A 57 13.87 26.38 23.80
C PHE A 57 13.90 26.29 25.33
N LEU A 58 13.21 27.19 26.03
CA LEU A 58 13.17 27.19 27.49
C LEU A 58 12.50 25.93 28.05
N SER A 59 11.38 25.51 27.46
CA SER A 59 10.70 24.25 27.80
C SER A 59 11.62 23.03 27.69
N ARG A 60 12.39 22.90 26.59
CA ARG A 60 13.35 21.80 26.42
C ARG A 60 14.41 21.76 27.53
N LYS A 61 15.00 22.91 27.84
CA LYS A 61 16.07 23.00 28.84
C LYS A 61 15.57 22.73 30.26
N ILE A 62 14.39 23.25 30.59
CA ILE A 62 13.75 23.05 31.90
C ILE A 62 13.30 21.59 32.07
N LYS A 63 12.75 20.96 31.03
CA LYS A 63 12.41 19.52 31.06
C LYS A 63 13.63 18.67 31.35
N GLY A 64 14.75 18.92 30.67
CA GLY A 64 16.01 18.20 30.89
C GLY A 64 16.48 18.29 32.33
N GLU A 65 16.44 19.49 32.93
CA GLU A 65 16.82 19.68 34.34
C GLU A 65 15.87 18.93 35.31
N ILE A 66 14.56 18.89 35.04
CA ILE A 66 13.60 18.15 35.87
C ILE A 66 13.86 16.63 35.76
N GLN A 67 14.18 16.12 34.57
CA GLN A 67 14.51 14.71 34.35
C GLN A 67 15.82 14.31 35.02
N GLU A 68 16.88 15.13 34.90
CA GLU A 68 18.18 14.91 35.55
C GLU A 68 18.05 14.81 37.08
N ARG A 69 17.11 15.57 37.68
CA ARG A 69 16.88 15.58 39.13
C ARG A 69 15.96 14.45 39.61
N GLY A 70 15.32 13.72 38.71
CA GLY A 70 14.41 12.62 39.03
C GLY A 70 13.15 12.99 39.83
N SER A 71 12.92 14.28 40.12
CA SER A 71 11.78 14.76 40.90
C SER A 71 11.41 16.20 40.56
N VAL A 72 10.10 16.48 40.58
CA VAL A 72 9.58 17.84 40.44
C VAL A 72 9.77 18.55 41.78
N SER A 73 10.83 19.35 41.88
CA SER A 73 11.11 20.15 43.07
C SER A 73 10.49 21.54 42.94
N LYS A 74 9.99 22.10 44.05
CA LYS A 74 9.53 23.48 44.10
C LYS A 74 10.66 24.42 43.72
N TRP A 75 10.34 25.49 42.97
CA TRP A 75 11.28 26.53 42.59
C TRP A 75 12.09 27.04 43.79
N SER A 76 13.40 27.21 43.62
CA SER A 76 14.32 27.68 44.66
C SER A 76 15.44 28.49 44.04
N GLY A 77 16.07 29.37 44.82
CA GLY A 77 17.22 30.16 44.35
C GLY A 77 18.41 29.31 43.87
N LYS A 78 18.53 28.06 44.34
CA LYS A 78 19.53 27.10 43.87
C LYS A 78 19.17 26.50 42.50
N ILE A 79 17.89 26.26 42.23
CA ILE A 79 17.41 25.88 40.88
C ILE A 79 17.66 27.04 39.92
N GLU A 80 17.29 28.25 40.33
CA GLU A 80 17.47 29.48 39.55
C GLU A 80 18.92 29.69 39.12
N ALA A 81 19.87 29.71 40.07
CA ALA A 81 21.29 29.95 39.78
C ALA A 81 21.89 28.87 38.87
N ASN A 82 21.56 27.59 39.11
CA ASN A 82 22.07 26.48 38.32
C ASN A 82 21.50 26.47 36.89
N LEU A 83 20.19 26.68 36.76
CA LEU A 83 19.49 26.67 35.48
C LEU A 83 19.91 27.87 34.63
N LEU A 84 20.04 29.07 35.23
CA LEU A 84 20.59 30.24 34.55
C LEU A 84 22.02 29.98 34.07
N ALA A 85 22.90 29.47 34.92
CA ALA A 85 24.28 29.19 34.54
C ALA A 85 24.37 28.19 33.37
N LYS A 86 23.51 27.16 33.36
CA LYS A 86 23.45 26.15 32.29
C LYS A 86 22.86 26.69 30.97
N ILE A 87 21.80 27.49 31.04
CA ILE A 87 21.04 27.92 29.85
C ILE A 87 21.61 29.19 29.20
N LEU A 88 22.12 30.12 30.01
CA LEU A 88 22.49 31.47 29.56
C LEU A 88 23.52 31.52 28.42
N PRO A 89 24.57 30.66 28.37
CA PRO A 89 25.54 30.68 27.27
C PRO A 89 24.89 30.40 25.91
N GLU A 90 24.07 29.35 25.84
CA GLU A 90 23.39 28.97 24.59
C GLU A 90 22.23 29.93 24.27
N PHE A 91 21.54 30.45 25.28
CA PHE A 91 20.47 31.42 25.11
C PHE A 91 20.96 32.71 24.45
N LYS A 92 22.10 33.26 24.92
CA LYS A 92 22.69 34.48 24.34
C LYS A 92 23.10 34.30 22.88
N GLN A 93 23.52 33.09 22.51
CA GLN A 93 23.89 32.78 21.13
C GLN A 93 22.66 32.69 20.21
N LYS A 94 21.59 32.03 20.66
CA LYS A 94 20.38 31.80 19.85
C LYS A 94 19.43 32.99 19.83
N PHE A 95 19.36 33.75 20.92
CA PHE A 95 18.42 34.84 21.14
C PHE A 95 19.17 36.13 21.55
N PRO A 96 20.07 36.66 20.70
CA PRO A 96 20.97 37.75 21.08
C PRO A 96 20.28 39.08 21.35
N LYS A 97 19.00 39.22 20.97
CA LYS A 97 18.17 40.43 21.18
C LYS A 97 17.45 40.46 22.53
N TYR A 98 17.50 39.35 23.28
CA TYR A 98 16.66 39.15 24.44
C TYR A 98 17.48 38.97 25.73
N ARG A 99 16.91 39.39 26.85
CA ARG A 99 17.44 39.16 28.19
C ARG A 99 16.61 38.09 28.91
N LEU A 100 17.25 36.98 29.25
CA LEU A 100 16.64 35.93 30.06
C LEU A 100 16.48 36.38 31.52
N GLY A 101 15.24 36.71 31.91
CA GLY A 101 14.88 37.08 33.28
C GLY A 101 14.59 35.87 34.17
N THR A 102 14.79 36.02 35.48
CA THR A 102 14.48 35.00 36.50
C THR A 102 12.98 34.71 36.60
N ALA A 103 12.15 35.76 36.45
CA ALA A 103 10.70 35.65 36.44
C ALA A 103 10.18 34.78 35.28
N ALA A 104 10.77 34.93 34.09
CA ALA A 104 10.44 34.13 32.92
C ALA A 104 10.80 32.65 33.12
N LEU A 105 12.00 32.36 33.63
CA LEU A 105 12.41 30.98 33.95
C LEU A 105 11.51 30.34 34.99
N LYS A 106 11.12 31.09 36.04
CA LYS A 106 10.19 30.62 37.05
C LYS A 106 8.82 30.27 36.45
N LYS A 107 8.26 31.16 35.61
CA LYS A 107 6.98 30.92 34.92
C LYS A 107 7.03 29.64 34.06
N VAL A 108 8.10 29.45 33.27
CA VAL A 108 8.25 28.25 32.43
C VAL A 108 8.47 27.01 33.31
N TRP A 109 9.25 27.10 34.39
CA TRP A 109 9.45 26.00 35.34
C TRP A 109 8.16 25.54 35.96
N GLU A 110 7.34 26.46 36.47
CA GLU A 110 6.04 26.16 37.06
C GLU A 110 5.10 25.52 36.04
N LYS A 111 5.08 26.02 34.80
CA LYS A 111 4.27 25.44 33.71
C LYS A 111 4.72 24.03 33.35
N VAL A 112 6.01 23.80 33.12
CA VAL A 112 6.55 22.47 32.80
C VAL A 112 6.32 21.49 33.95
N SER A 113 6.59 21.93 35.18
CA SER A 113 6.40 21.14 36.40
C SER A 113 4.94 20.71 36.58
N TYR A 114 3.99 21.63 36.39
CA TYR A 114 2.55 21.34 36.46
C TYR A 114 2.12 20.24 35.47
N TYR A 115 2.53 20.35 34.21
CA TYR A 115 2.21 19.36 33.20
C TYR A 115 2.91 18.03 33.49
N TYR A 116 4.18 18.06 33.89
CA TYR A 116 4.97 16.87 34.20
C TYR A 116 4.38 16.10 35.39
N GLU A 117 3.99 16.76 36.49
CA GLU A 117 3.33 16.12 37.64
C GLU A 117 2.01 15.46 37.25
N LYS A 118 1.19 16.15 36.46
CA LYS A 118 -0.10 15.62 35.99
C LYS A 118 0.02 14.38 35.11
N ILE A 119 1.12 14.27 34.38
CA ILE A 119 1.38 13.16 33.44
C ILE A 119 2.12 12.01 34.13
N GLN A 120 3.06 12.31 35.02
CA GLN A 120 3.80 11.30 35.78
C GLN A 120 2.87 10.47 36.69
N GLY A 121 1.77 11.06 37.18
CA GLY A 121 0.74 10.33 37.92
C GLY A 121 -0.06 9.31 37.10
N GLN A 122 0.13 9.26 35.77
CA GLN A 122 -0.60 8.37 34.86
C GLN A 122 0.33 7.31 34.26
N LYS A 123 0.18 6.06 34.72
CA LYS A 123 0.98 4.94 34.24
C LYS A 123 0.78 4.73 32.73
N GLY A 124 1.84 4.93 31.94
CA GLY A 124 1.85 4.76 30.48
C GLY A 124 1.73 6.06 29.67
N ALA A 125 1.58 7.23 30.32
CA ALA A 125 1.51 8.53 29.64
C ALA A 125 2.86 9.04 29.12
N LEU A 126 3.96 8.47 29.62
CA LEU A 126 5.32 8.70 29.12
C LEU A 126 5.94 7.38 28.66
N TYR A 127 6.72 7.44 27.58
CA TYR A 127 7.62 6.37 27.18
C TYR A 127 8.84 6.29 28.12
N SER A 128 9.63 5.22 28.01
CA SER A 128 10.84 5.02 28.82
C SER A 128 11.91 6.09 28.59
N ASP A 129 11.87 6.79 27.47
CA ASP A 129 12.74 7.94 27.14
C ASP A 129 12.18 9.29 27.66
N GLY A 130 11.01 9.29 28.32
CA GLY A 130 10.36 10.47 28.85
C GLY A 130 9.65 11.35 27.81
N GLN A 131 9.41 10.84 26.59
CA GLN A 131 8.50 11.46 25.62
C GLN A 131 7.04 11.15 25.92
N LEU A 132 6.13 11.99 25.44
CA LEU A 132 4.69 11.80 25.62
C LEU A 132 4.20 10.63 24.78
N ASN A 133 3.46 9.73 25.42
CA ASN A 133 2.71 8.70 24.73
C ASN A 133 1.41 9.30 24.17
N LEU A 134 1.46 9.86 22.97
CA LEU A 134 0.31 10.50 22.32
C LEU A 134 -0.89 9.56 22.21
N ARG A 135 -0.67 8.26 21.94
CA ARG A 135 -1.77 7.28 21.86
C ARG A 135 -2.52 7.15 23.18
N PHE A 136 -1.77 7.06 24.28
CA PHE A 136 -2.37 7.02 25.62
C PHE A 136 -3.13 8.31 25.92
N MET A 137 -2.53 9.47 25.64
CA MET A 137 -3.14 10.78 25.89
C MET A 137 -4.42 10.99 25.09
N ILE A 138 -4.43 10.63 23.80
CA ILE A 138 -5.62 10.70 22.94
C ILE A 138 -6.71 9.76 23.50
N ARG A 139 -6.38 8.50 23.80
CA ARG A 139 -7.33 7.51 24.30
C ARG A 139 -7.95 7.90 25.64
N GLU A 140 -7.16 8.36 26.62
CA GLU A 140 -7.67 8.76 27.94
C GLU A 140 -8.55 10.01 27.86
N ASN A 141 -8.22 10.97 27.01
CA ASN A 141 -9.06 12.15 26.80
C ASN A 141 -10.41 11.76 26.17
N LEU A 142 -10.38 10.83 25.21
CA LEU A 142 -11.54 10.34 24.49
C LEU A 142 -12.44 9.39 25.31
N LYS A 143 -11.89 8.58 26.24
CA LYS A 143 -12.65 7.72 27.17
C LYS A 143 -13.69 8.46 27.99
N SER A 144 -13.51 9.77 28.13
CA SER A 144 -14.03 10.51 29.26
C SER A 144 -15.19 11.44 28.92
N ARG A 145 -15.69 11.38 27.67
CA ARG A 145 -16.81 12.16 27.16
C ARG A 145 -17.59 11.38 26.10
N VAL A 146 -18.90 11.25 26.30
CA VAL A 146 -19.86 11.07 25.21
C VAL A 146 -19.80 12.36 24.39
N SER A 147 -19.45 12.30 23.11
CA SER A 147 -19.43 13.50 22.28
C SER A 147 -20.84 14.10 22.30
N PRO A 148 -21.03 15.39 22.63
CA PRO A 148 -22.35 15.99 22.54
C PRO A 148 -22.78 15.90 21.07
N LEU A 149 -23.89 15.20 20.82
CA LEU A 149 -24.51 14.97 19.49
C LEU A 149 -24.74 16.26 18.68
N HIS A 150 -24.53 17.43 19.28
CA HIS A 150 -24.81 18.77 18.75
C HIS A 150 -23.59 19.48 18.15
N LEU A 151 -22.36 18.98 18.34
CA LEU A 151 -21.17 19.56 17.71
C LEU A 151 -20.74 18.73 16.50
N PRO A 152 -20.28 19.36 15.39
CA PRO A 152 -19.64 18.64 14.30
C PRO A 152 -18.50 17.78 14.88
N PRO A 153 -18.48 16.47 14.60
CA PRO A 153 -17.53 15.55 15.22
C PRO A 153 -16.05 15.99 15.09
N TYR A 154 -15.70 16.68 14.01
CA TYR A 154 -14.37 17.23 13.74
C TYR A 154 -13.94 18.40 14.65
N ALA A 155 -14.89 19.25 15.08
CA ALA A 155 -14.60 20.40 15.93
C ALA A 155 -14.04 19.96 17.30
N PHE A 156 -14.51 18.80 17.79
CA PHE A 156 -13.99 18.22 19.02
C PHE A 156 -12.54 17.72 18.86
N ALA A 157 -12.23 17.06 17.74
CA ALA A 157 -10.88 16.60 17.45
C ALA A 157 -9.90 17.78 17.40
N GLN A 158 -10.28 18.88 16.74
CA GLN A 158 -9.48 20.10 16.67
C GLN A 158 -9.27 20.73 18.06
N GLN A 159 -10.32 20.81 18.88
CA GLN A 159 -10.19 21.34 20.25
C GLN A 159 -9.27 20.49 21.13
N LEU A 160 -9.28 19.17 20.96
CA LEU A 160 -8.35 18.29 21.66
C LEU A 160 -6.93 18.40 21.10
N ALA A 161 -6.79 18.58 19.79
CA ALA A 161 -5.50 18.77 19.13
C ALA A 161 -4.81 20.05 19.63
N VAL A 162 -5.53 21.17 19.74
CA VAL A 162 -4.99 22.41 20.31
C VAL A 162 -4.47 22.16 21.73
N LYS A 163 -5.23 21.48 22.58
CA LYS A 163 -4.82 21.20 23.96
C LYS A 163 -3.61 20.27 24.06
N LEU A 164 -3.59 19.22 23.23
CA LEU A 164 -2.44 18.32 23.17
C LEU A 164 -1.22 19.00 22.55
N SER A 165 -1.41 19.92 21.60
CA SER A 165 -0.32 20.68 20.98
C SER A 165 0.39 21.60 21.98
N GLU A 166 -0.36 22.28 22.84
CA GLU A 166 0.20 23.09 23.93
C GLU A 166 0.95 22.23 24.95
N CYS A 167 0.44 21.02 25.22
CA CYS A 167 1.09 20.06 26.11
C CYS A 167 2.43 19.56 25.53
N ILE A 168 2.47 19.22 24.25
CA ILE A 168 3.69 18.81 23.52
C ILE A 168 4.69 19.97 23.49
N ALA A 169 4.24 21.17 23.13
CA ALA A 169 5.08 22.37 23.12
C ALA A 169 5.66 22.66 24.51
N THR A 170 4.87 22.50 25.57
CA THR A 170 5.32 22.76 26.93
C THR A 170 6.30 21.69 27.43
N ILE A 171 6.03 20.40 27.20
CA ILE A 171 6.80 19.29 27.79
C ILE A 171 7.97 18.87 26.91
N GLU A 172 7.80 18.85 25.60
CA GLU A 172 8.83 18.41 24.65
C GLU A 172 9.56 19.58 23.99
N GLY A 173 9.00 20.80 24.08
CA GLY A 173 9.54 21.98 23.39
C GLY A 173 9.66 21.77 21.89
N LYS A 174 8.66 21.09 21.32
CA LYS A 174 8.47 20.92 19.89
C LYS A 174 7.14 21.55 19.48
N ARG A 175 7.08 22.16 18.30
CA ARG A 175 5.83 22.60 17.68
C ARG A 175 5.25 21.43 16.89
N PRO A 176 4.17 20.79 17.35
CA PRO A 176 3.54 19.73 16.57
C PRO A 176 2.70 20.34 15.44
N GLU A 177 2.52 19.57 14.37
CA GLU A 177 1.60 19.94 13.30
C GLU A 177 0.16 19.76 13.76
N LEU A 178 -0.54 20.88 13.94
CA LEU A 178 -1.90 20.87 14.48
C LEU A 178 -2.87 20.08 13.59
N GLU A 179 -2.72 20.17 12.28
CA GLU A 179 -3.56 19.45 11.32
C GLU A 179 -3.37 17.93 11.43
N GLN A 180 -2.12 17.47 11.44
CA GLN A 180 -1.79 16.05 11.62
C GLN A 180 -2.32 15.51 12.96
N LEU A 181 -2.12 16.26 14.05
CA LEU A 181 -2.64 15.89 15.37
C LEU A 181 -4.17 15.84 15.41
N THR A 182 -4.82 16.76 14.70
CA THR A 182 -6.28 16.75 14.54
C THR A 182 -6.74 15.52 13.77
N LYS A 183 -6.08 15.16 12.66
CA LYS A 183 -6.35 13.94 11.89
C LYS A 183 -6.21 12.68 12.73
N MET A 184 -5.14 12.57 13.52
CA MET A 184 -4.91 11.42 14.43
C MET A 184 -6.01 11.30 15.49
N ILE A 185 -6.37 12.40 16.15
CA ILE A 185 -7.45 12.39 17.16
C ILE A 185 -8.77 12.03 16.51
N TRP A 186 -9.06 12.60 15.34
CA TRP A 186 -10.28 12.34 14.60
C TRP A 186 -10.41 10.88 14.21
N ALA A 187 -9.34 10.28 13.68
CA ALA A 187 -9.25 8.85 13.37
C ALA A 187 -9.64 7.99 14.58
N VAL A 188 -9.10 8.28 15.77
CA VAL A 188 -9.42 7.53 16.99
C VAL A 188 -10.84 7.81 17.48
N GLN A 189 -11.29 9.06 17.41
CA GLN A 189 -12.61 9.50 17.87
C GLN A 189 -13.75 8.85 17.09
N LYS A 190 -13.59 8.66 15.78
CA LYS A 190 -14.60 7.98 14.94
C LYS A 190 -15.04 6.64 15.51
N HIS A 191 -14.10 5.86 16.06
CA HIS A 191 -14.42 4.55 16.63
C HIS A 191 -15.37 4.61 17.85
N LEU A 192 -15.44 5.74 18.54
CA LEU A 192 -16.35 5.94 19.67
C LEU A 192 -17.75 6.38 19.23
N LEU A 193 -17.94 6.69 17.96
CA LEU A 193 -19.18 7.21 17.39
C LEU A 193 -19.90 6.09 16.61
N LYS A 194 -20.33 5.04 17.33
CA LYS A 194 -20.95 3.84 16.74
C LYS A 194 -22.22 4.12 15.91
N ASP A 195 -22.93 5.21 16.21
CA ASP A 195 -24.21 5.56 15.60
C ASP A 195 -24.10 6.45 14.35
N LEU A 196 -22.89 6.93 14.02
CA LEU A 196 -22.70 7.79 12.85
C LEU A 196 -22.43 6.94 11.60
N SER A 197 -23.25 7.15 10.57
CA SER A 197 -23.00 6.57 9.25
C SER A 197 -21.68 7.06 8.65
N ALA A 198 -21.04 6.25 7.81
CA ALA A 198 -19.78 6.62 7.14
C ALA A 198 -19.86 7.95 6.36
N VAL A 199 -21.07 8.33 5.89
CA VAL A 199 -21.32 9.60 5.20
C VAL A 199 -21.31 10.79 6.16
N ASN A 200 -21.87 10.61 7.37
CA ASN A 200 -21.96 11.65 8.39
C ASN A 200 -20.69 11.78 9.24
N ALA A 201 -19.77 10.81 9.14
CA ALA A 201 -18.47 10.79 9.80
C ALA A 201 -17.31 11.18 8.85
N LYS A 202 -17.59 11.80 7.69
CA LYS A 202 -16.52 12.30 6.80
C LYS A 202 -15.79 13.48 7.41
N SER A 203 -14.46 13.40 7.47
CA SER A 203 -13.61 14.58 7.72
C SER A 203 -13.67 15.53 6.54
N PRO A 204 -13.64 16.86 6.73
CA PRO A 204 -13.38 17.81 5.65
C PRO A 204 -11.99 17.65 5.01
N TYR A 205 -11.09 16.83 5.59
CA TYR A 205 -9.73 16.55 5.09
C TYR A 205 -9.53 15.10 4.64
N GLU A 206 -10.59 14.28 4.63
CA GLU A 206 -10.53 12.90 4.14
C GLU A 206 -10.84 12.86 2.65
N GLU A 207 -9.90 13.33 1.83
CA GLU A 207 -9.77 12.78 0.50
C GLU A 207 -8.98 11.48 0.64
N TYR A 208 -9.71 10.37 0.82
CA TYR A 208 -9.14 9.02 0.77
C TYR A 208 -8.54 8.79 -0.62
N ASP A 209 -7.26 9.10 -0.75
CA ASP A 209 -6.56 9.12 -2.02
C ASP A 209 -6.09 7.70 -2.40
N LYS A 210 -5.42 7.59 -3.55
CA LYS A 210 -4.95 6.28 -4.04
C LYS A 210 -3.87 5.67 -3.14
N LEU A 211 -3.05 6.49 -2.48
CA LEU A 211 -2.00 6.05 -1.57
C LEU A 211 -2.61 5.54 -0.27
N ASP A 212 -3.62 6.24 0.27
CA ASP A 212 -4.37 5.78 1.44
C ASP A 212 -5.00 4.41 1.20
N LYS A 213 -5.54 4.15 -0.02
CA LYS A 213 -6.08 2.81 -0.34
C LYS A 213 -5.03 1.72 -0.27
N LEU A 214 -3.82 2.02 -0.74
CA LEU A 214 -2.74 1.05 -0.72
C LEU A 214 -2.25 0.81 0.71
N ILE A 215 -2.07 1.88 1.51
CA ILE A 215 -1.71 1.78 2.94
C ILE A 215 -2.73 0.93 3.69
N VAL A 216 -4.03 1.23 3.52
CA VAL A 216 -5.12 0.49 4.14
C VAL A 216 -5.12 -0.98 3.73
N LYS A 217 -4.99 -1.26 2.43
CA LYS A 217 -4.89 -2.65 1.92
C LYS A 217 -3.74 -3.39 2.59
N THR A 218 -2.54 -2.80 2.60
CA THR A 218 -1.34 -3.40 3.20
C THR A 218 -1.50 -3.61 4.70
N LEU A 219 -2.08 -2.65 5.42
CA LEU A 219 -2.36 -2.76 6.85
C LEU A 219 -3.25 -3.98 7.13
N LEU A 220 -4.38 -4.10 6.42
CA LEU A 220 -5.33 -5.21 6.61
C LEU A 220 -4.71 -6.58 6.29
N GLU A 221 -3.86 -6.65 5.26
CA GLU A 221 -3.14 -7.89 4.90
C GLU A 221 -2.10 -8.30 5.94
N ILE A 222 -1.44 -7.34 6.58
CA ILE A 222 -0.47 -7.64 7.64
C ILE A 222 -1.21 -8.11 8.90
N THR A 223 -2.28 -7.41 9.31
CA THR A 223 -3.01 -7.74 10.54
C THR A 223 -3.90 -8.99 10.40
N SER A 224 -4.24 -9.40 9.18
CA SER A 224 -4.96 -10.67 8.95
C SER A 224 -4.12 -11.91 9.26
N ARG A 225 -2.79 -11.79 9.34
CA ARG A 225 -1.87 -12.92 9.61
C ARG A 225 -1.77 -13.31 11.09
N GLY A 226 -2.59 -12.73 11.96
CA GLY A 226 -2.73 -13.14 13.36
C GLY A 226 -1.71 -12.57 14.35
N GLY A 227 -0.83 -11.66 13.90
CA GLY A 227 0.08 -10.95 14.79
C GLY A 227 -0.52 -9.65 15.32
N ASN A 228 -0.77 -9.57 16.63
CA ASN A 228 -0.95 -8.27 17.31
C ASN A 228 0.39 -7.54 17.30
N LEU A 229 0.67 -6.85 16.21
CA LEU A 229 1.88 -6.04 16.09
C LEU A 229 1.69 -4.75 16.89
N GLU A 230 2.71 -4.42 17.68
CA GLU A 230 2.85 -3.07 18.22
C GLU A 230 2.87 -2.07 17.05
N PRO A 231 2.25 -0.89 17.19
CA PRO A 231 2.07 0.02 16.06
C PRO A 231 3.36 0.43 15.34
N GLU A 232 4.49 0.56 16.05
CA GLU A 232 5.79 0.87 15.42
C GLU A 232 6.31 -0.30 14.58
N ALA A 233 6.06 -1.53 15.01
CA ALA A 233 6.35 -2.70 14.20
C ALA A 233 5.43 -2.75 12.97
N LEU A 234 4.13 -2.47 13.14
CA LEU A 234 3.17 -2.41 12.03
C LEU A 234 3.54 -1.33 11.01
N LYS A 235 3.91 -0.12 11.46
CA LYS A 235 4.40 0.97 10.59
C LYS A 235 5.60 0.52 9.77
N ARG A 236 6.61 -0.11 10.39
CA ARG A 236 7.80 -0.62 9.68
C ARG A 236 7.47 -1.68 8.63
N GLU A 237 6.59 -2.62 8.94
CA GLU A 237 6.17 -3.65 7.98
C GLU A 237 5.39 -3.03 6.81
N ILE A 238 4.50 -2.06 7.06
CA ILE A 238 3.79 -1.35 5.99
C ILE A 238 4.79 -0.62 5.08
N VAL A 239 5.72 0.16 5.65
CA VAL A 239 6.75 0.87 4.86
C VAL A 239 7.57 -0.10 4.02
N LYS A 240 7.95 -1.25 4.60
CA LYS A 240 8.71 -2.29 3.90
C LYS A 240 7.93 -2.88 2.72
N GLU A 241 6.66 -3.25 2.91
CA GLU A 241 5.79 -3.75 1.83
C GLU A 241 5.60 -2.72 0.72
N LEU A 242 5.33 -1.46 1.06
CA LEU A 242 5.17 -0.37 0.08
C LEU A 242 6.45 -0.13 -0.73
N LYS A 243 7.63 -0.24 -0.11
CA LYS A 243 8.91 -0.16 -0.83
C LYS A 243 9.06 -1.27 -1.88
N PHE A 244 8.61 -2.50 -1.58
CA PHE A 244 8.66 -3.57 -2.57
C PHE A 244 7.69 -3.33 -3.74
N TYR A 245 6.51 -2.76 -3.48
CA TYR A 245 5.63 -2.27 -4.55
C TYR A 245 6.33 -1.23 -5.43
N GLY A 246 7.09 -0.30 -4.84
CA GLY A 246 7.89 0.70 -5.57
C GLY A 246 8.94 0.09 -6.49
N LYS A 247 9.59 -1.01 -6.08
CA LYS A 247 10.59 -1.73 -6.90
C LYS A 247 10.00 -2.36 -8.18
N THR A 248 8.69 -2.59 -8.23
CA THR A 248 8.03 -3.14 -9.45
C THR A 248 8.07 -2.18 -10.65
N THR A 249 8.39 -0.89 -10.43
CA THR A 249 8.63 0.09 -11.51
C THR A 249 9.73 -0.36 -12.48
N GLU A 250 10.76 -1.06 -11.98
CA GLU A 250 11.87 -1.60 -12.79
C GLU A 250 11.38 -2.52 -13.91
N LEU A 251 10.34 -3.32 -13.64
CA LEU A 251 9.77 -4.24 -14.64
C LEU A 251 9.00 -3.51 -15.74
N SER A 252 8.39 -2.37 -15.42
CA SER A 252 7.70 -1.58 -16.45
C SER A 252 8.65 -0.78 -17.31
N GLN A 253 9.75 -0.28 -16.74
CA GLN A 253 10.83 0.35 -17.50
C GLN A 253 11.47 -0.61 -18.51
N LYS A 254 11.54 -1.91 -18.17
CA LYS A 254 12.06 -2.97 -19.04
C LYS A 254 10.98 -3.61 -19.94
N CYS A 255 9.75 -3.08 -19.96
CA CYS A 255 8.60 -3.68 -20.68
C CYS A 255 8.33 -5.16 -20.33
N GLN A 256 8.76 -5.62 -19.16
CA GLN A 256 8.66 -7.02 -18.70
C GLN A 256 7.40 -7.29 -17.87
N LEU A 257 6.70 -6.26 -17.37
CA LEU A 257 5.61 -6.45 -16.40
C LEU A 257 4.53 -7.43 -16.88
N THR A 258 4.05 -7.32 -18.13
CA THR A 258 3.03 -8.23 -18.68
C THR A 258 3.50 -9.68 -18.74
N SER A 259 4.73 -9.91 -19.21
CA SER A 259 5.28 -11.26 -19.33
C SER A 259 5.57 -11.85 -17.95
N THR A 260 6.15 -11.09 -17.02
CA THR A 260 6.37 -11.52 -15.63
C THR A 260 5.07 -11.91 -14.95
N LEU A 261 4.02 -11.07 -15.04
CA LEU A 261 2.71 -11.38 -14.48
C LEU A 261 2.13 -12.68 -15.07
N SER A 262 2.23 -12.84 -16.38
CA SER A 262 1.68 -14.00 -17.09
C SER A 262 2.41 -15.29 -16.72
N MET A 263 3.75 -15.25 -16.66
CA MET A 263 4.59 -16.39 -16.29
C MET A 263 4.37 -16.79 -14.82
N ALA A 264 4.34 -15.82 -13.90
CA ALA A 264 4.12 -16.08 -12.47
C ALA A 264 2.75 -16.72 -12.22
N LEU A 265 1.69 -16.17 -12.83
CA LEU A 265 0.35 -16.76 -12.71
C LEU A 265 0.28 -18.16 -13.34
N ALA A 266 0.90 -18.34 -14.51
CA ALA A 266 0.90 -19.61 -15.22
C ALA A 266 1.60 -20.72 -14.43
N GLN A 267 2.75 -20.44 -13.80
CA GLN A 267 3.44 -21.42 -12.95
C GLN A 267 2.56 -21.90 -11.78
N LYS A 268 1.82 -20.99 -11.14
CA LYS A 268 0.93 -21.32 -10.00
C LYS A 268 -0.31 -22.09 -10.42
N LEU A 269 -0.90 -21.76 -11.57
CA LEU A 269 -2.17 -22.34 -12.02
C LEU A 269 -2.01 -23.57 -12.93
N TYR A 270 -0.85 -23.79 -13.55
CA TYR A 270 -0.64 -24.94 -14.43
C TYR A 270 -0.92 -26.28 -13.75
N PRO A 271 -0.43 -26.56 -12.53
CA PRO A 271 -0.64 -27.85 -11.86
C PRO A 271 -2.12 -28.21 -11.65
N THR A 272 -2.98 -27.20 -11.51
CA THR A 272 -4.43 -27.36 -11.25
C THR A 272 -5.29 -27.12 -12.50
N SER A 273 -4.68 -26.84 -13.65
CA SER A 273 -5.39 -26.62 -14.91
C SER A 273 -6.08 -27.90 -15.39
N ARG A 274 -7.23 -27.79 -16.08
CA ARG A 274 -7.92 -28.97 -16.61
C ARG A 274 -7.06 -29.72 -17.62
N ILE A 275 -6.24 -29.02 -18.42
CA ILE A 275 -5.30 -29.67 -19.33
C ILE A 275 -4.27 -30.50 -18.55
N ALA A 276 -3.67 -29.95 -17.48
CA ALA A 276 -2.74 -30.72 -16.65
C ALA A 276 -3.41 -31.93 -15.97
N CYS A 277 -4.67 -31.84 -15.55
CA CYS A 277 -5.33 -32.93 -14.83
C CYS A 277 -6.00 -33.98 -15.74
N HIS A 278 -6.62 -33.57 -16.86
CA HIS A 278 -7.54 -34.43 -17.62
C HIS A 278 -7.03 -34.88 -18.99
N PHE A 279 -6.01 -34.23 -19.55
CA PHE A 279 -5.48 -34.64 -20.85
C PHE A 279 -4.64 -35.90 -20.70
N SER A 280 -4.70 -36.76 -21.71
CA SER A 280 -3.82 -37.91 -21.81
C SER A 280 -2.36 -37.45 -21.94
N LEU A 281 -1.42 -38.32 -21.54
CA LEU A 281 0.01 -38.02 -21.68
C LEU A 281 0.40 -37.68 -23.13
N LYS A 282 -0.22 -38.35 -24.11
CA LYS A 282 0.04 -38.10 -25.54
C LYS A 282 -0.40 -36.71 -25.98
N GLU A 283 -1.58 -36.27 -25.55
CA GLU A 283 -2.09 -34.93 -25.90
C GLU A 283 -1.25 -33.83 -25.26
N LYS A 284 -0.84 -34.01 -24.00
CA LYS A 284 0.09 -33.09 -23.31
C LYS A 284 1.42 -33.00 -24.04
N GLN A 285 2.00 -34.15 -24.40
CA GLN A 285 3.25 -34.20 -25.15
C GLN A 285 3.11 -33.51 -26.51
N ALA A 286 2.01 -33.73 -27.25
CA ALA A 286 1.77 -33.07 -28.53
C ALA A 286 1.72 -31.54 -28.41
N ILE A 287 0.99 -31.03 -27.41
CA ILE A 287 0.91 -29.60 -27.08
C ILE A 287 2.29 -29.04 -26.71
N GLU A 288 3.00 -29.68 -25.77
CA GLU A 288 4.32 -29.21 -25.36
C GLU A 288 5.34 -29.26 -26.50
N THR A 289 5.30 -30.29 -27.34
CA THR A 289 6.19 -30.44 -28.49
C THR A 289 5.94 -29.32 -29.49
N PHE A 290 4.68 -29.03 -29.79
CA PHE A 290 4.31 -27.90 -30.64
C PHE A 290 4.85 -26.59 -30.06
N ILE A 291 4.58 -26.28 -28.79
CA ILE A 291 5.03 -25.02 -28.18
C ILE A 291 6.55 -24.91 -28.19
N ARG A 292 7.28 -25.96 -27.77
CA ARG A 292 8.75 -25.97 -27.79
C ARG A 292 9.31 -25.77 -29.19
N TYR A 293 8.71 -26.41 -30.20
CA TYR A 293 9.12 -26.26 -31.58
C TYR A 293 8.98 -24.81 -32.06
N GLN A 294 7.85 -24.16 -31.74
CA GLN A 294 7.63 -22.76 -32.10
C GLN A 294 8.60 -21.81 -31.37
N ILE A 295 8.90 -22.08 -30.10
CA ILE A 295 9.91 -21.32 -29.35
C ILE A 295 11.28 -21.47 -30.01
N GLU A 296 11.68 -22.68 -30.38
CA GLU A 296 12.98 -22.93 -31.01
C GLU A 296 13.10 -22.21 -32.36
N LEU A 297 12.07 -22.30 -33.22
CA LEU A 297 12.05 -21.58 -34.48
C LEU A 297 12.14 -20.07 -34.31
N SER A 298 11.49 -19.53 -33.27
CA SER A 298 11.53 -18.08 -32.98
C SER A 298 12.91 -17.58 -32.58
N LYS A 299 13.83 -18.45 -32.10
CA LYS A 299 15.21 -18.04 -31.74
C LYS A 299 16.00 -17.54 -32.94
N HIS A 300 15.63 -17.95 -34.16
CA HIS A 300 16.23 -17.45 -35.39
C HIS A 300 15.81 -16.03 -35.72
N ASN A 301 14.74 -15.52 -35.10
CA ASN A 301 14.23 -14.18 -35.29
C ASN A 301 14.69 -13.24 -34.16
N PRO A 302 15.66 -12.34 -34.40
CA PRO A 302 16.20 -11.46 -33.36
C PRO A 302 15.17 -10.46 -32.82
N THR A 303 14.06 -10.21 -33.53
CA THR A 303 12.99 -9.35 -33.02
C THR A 303 12.19 -10.05 -31.91
N LEU A 304 11.96 -11.37 -32.03
CA LEU A 304 11.14 -12.15 -31.11
C LEU A 304 11.89 -12.72 -29.89
N THR A 305 13.22 -12.64 -29.88
CA THR A 305 14.05 -13.12 -28.77
C THR A 305 14.20 -12.10 -27.64
N SER A 306 13.85 -10.84 -27.88
CA SER A 306 13.85 -9.81 -26.84
C SER A 306 12.66 -9.96 -25.88
N ASP A 307 12.86 -9.61 -24.61
CA ASP A 307 11.81 -9.59 -23.58
C ASP A 307 10.58 -8.77 -23.99
N GLU A 308 10.82 -7.71 -24.77
CA GLU A 308 9.82 -6.77 -25.30
C GLU A 308 8.81 -7.45 -26.25
N HIS A 309 9.22 -8.49 -26.98
CA HIS A 309 8.41 -9.12 -28.02
C HIS A 309 7.89 -10.52 -27.64
N ARG A 310 8.07 -10.96 -26.39
CA ARG A 310 7.52 -12.26 -25.91
C ARG A 310 6.01 -12.37 -26.06
N VAL A 311 5.28 -11.29 -25.79
CA VAL A 311 3.82 -11.28 -25.92
C VAL A 311 3.41 -11.56 -27.38
N GLU A 312 4.17 -11.03 -28.33
CA GLU A 312 3.95 -11.28 -29.76
C GLU A 312 4.19 -12.76 -30.11
N LEU A 313 5.26 -13.37 -29.59
CA LEU A 313 5.51 -14.81 -29.75
C LEU A 313 4.32 -15.64 -29.26
N ILE A 314 3.78 -15.35 -28.07
CA ILE A 314 2.61 -16.07 -27.54
C ILE A 314 1.39 -15.90 -28.46
N GLN A 315 1.13 -14.68 -28.93
CA GLN A 315 0.02 -14.41 -29.86
C GLN A 315 0.16 -15.18 -31.16
N ARG A 316 1.39 -15.30 -31.69
CA ARG A 316 1.69 -16.09 -32.88
C ARG A 316 1.47 -17.58 -32.65
N ILE A 317 1.92 -18.14 -31.52
CA ILE A 317 1.69 -19.56 -31.18
C ILE A 317 0.19 -19.85 -31.06
N LEU A 318 -0.58 -18.95 -30.43
CA LEU A 318 -2.04 -19.07 -30.33
C LEU A 318 -2.71 -19.04 -31.70
N ALA A 319 -2.29 -18.14 -32.58
CA ALA A 319 -2.82 -18.06 -33.95
C ALA A 319 -2.47 -19.30 -34.77
N LEU A 320 -1.23 -19.77 -34.70
CA LEU A 320 -0.77 -20.99 -35.38
C LEU A 320 -1.55 -22.22 -34.90
N TYR A 321 -1.82 -22.33 -33.60
CA TYR A 321 -2.66 -23.41 -33.07
C TYR A 321 -4.08 -23.38 -33.65
N ALA A 322 -4.69 -22.19 -33.78
CA ALA A 322 -6.01 -22.06 -34.37
C ALA A 322 -6.02 -22.46 -35.86
N ILE A 323 -5.00 -22.05 -36.62
CA ILE A 323 -4.83 -22.41 -38.03
C ILE A 323 -4.58 -23.92 -38.17
N ALA A 324 -3.83 -24.53 -37.24
CA ALA A 324 -3.51 -25.95 -37.25
C ALA A 324 -4.75 -26.86 -37.26
N GLN A 325 -5.85 -26.42 -36.66
CA GLN A 325 -7.11 -27.19 -36.62
C GLN A 325 -7.78 -27.30 -38.00
N GLU A 326 -7.52 -26.34 -38.89
CA GLU A 326 -8.08 -26.28 -40.24
C GLU A 326 -7.16 -26.93 -41.27
N LEU A 327 -6.01 -27.48 -40.85
CA LEU A 327 -5.06 -28.05 -41.79
C LEU A 327 -5.58 -29.34 -42.44
N PRO A 328 -5.38 -29.50 -43.75
CA PRO A 328 -5.77 -30.71 -44.47
C PRO A 328 -4.97 -31.93 -44.00
N LYS A 329 -5.67 -32.98 -43.56
CA LYS A 329 -5.04 -34.17 -42.96
C LYS A 329 -4.51 -35.21 -43.96
N ASN A 330 -4.87 -35.07 -45.24
CA ASN A 330 -4.70 -36.12 -46.25
C ASN A 330 -3.56 -35.86 -47.24
N PHE A 331 -2.56 -35.05 -46.88
CA PHE A 331 -1.40 -34.83 -47.74
C PHE A 331 -0.41 -35.99 -47.67
N THR A 332 0.08 -36.41 -48.83
CA THR A 332 1.35 -37.16 -48.89
C THR A 332 2.50 -36.18 -48.70
N GLU A 333 3.65 -36.65 -48.20
CA GLU A 333 4.82 -35.78 -48.02
C GLU A 333 5.22 -35.09 -49.34
N GLU A 334 5.17 -35.80 -50.47
CA GLU A 334 5.50 -35.25 -51.78
C GLU A 334 4.56 -34.12 -52.21
N THR A 335 3.25 -34.29 -52.03
CA THR A 335 2.25 -33.25 -52.35
C THR A 335 2.35 -32.05 -51.41
N LEU A 336 2.66 -32.27 -50.13
CA LEU A 336 2.91 -31.20 -49.18
C LEU A 336 4.12 -30.36 -49.58
N ARG A 337 5.25 -31.03 -49.90
CA ARG A 337 6.49 -30.37 -50.34
C ARG A 337 6.30 -29.57 -51.62
N GLN A 338 5.58 -30.11 -52.61
CA GLN A 338 5.22 -29.39 -53.83
C GLN A 338 4.37 -28.14 -53.53
N SER A 339 3.40 -28.26 -52.62
CA SER A 339 2.55 -27.14 -52.21
C SER A 339 3.35 -26.05 -51.49
N ILE A 340 4.24 -26.42 -50.56
CA ILE A 340 5.14 -25.51 -49.85
C ILE A 340 6.05 -24.76 -50.84
N ARG A 341 6.70 -25.47 -51.78
CA ARG A 341 7.52 -24.81 -52.83
C ARG A 341 6.70 -23.84 -53.66
N GLY A 342 5.47 -24.22 -54.02
CA GLY A 342 4.53 -23.36 -54.73
C GLY A 342 4.22 -22.07 -53.97
N ILE A 343 4.06 -22.15 -52.65
CA ILE A 343 3.81 -20.99 -51.77
C ILE A 343 5.07 -20.11 -51.68
N ILE A 344 6.25 -20.70 -51.42
CA ILE A 344 7.52 -19.97 -51.30
C ILE A 344 7.87 -19.23 -52.59
N GLN A 345 7.67 -19.86 -53.75
CA GLN A 345 8.04 -19.32 -55.05
C GLN A 345 7.05 -18.29 -55.61
N ASN A 346 5.76 -18.37 -55.23
CA ASN A 346 4.71 -17.47 -55.71
C ASN A 346 4.19 -16.55 -54.60
N ASN A 347 5.00 -15.58 -54.17
CA ASN A 347 4.51 -14.44 -53.38
C ASN A 347 3.55 -13.50 -54.17
N SER A 348 3.27 -13.80 -55.45
CA SER A 348 2.53 -12.96 -56.38
C SER A 348 1.26 -13.65 -56.92
N GLY A 349 0.23 -13.76 -56.06
CA GLY A 349 -1.22 -13.68 -56.32
C GLY A 349 -1.94 -14.50 -57.42
N HIS A 350 -1.29 -15.01 -58.47
CA HIS A 350 -1.97 -15.40 -59.71
C HIS A 350 -2.14 -16.91 -59.98
N LEU A 351 -1.48 -17.80 -59.22
CA LEU A 351 -1.67 -19.28 -59.32
C LEU A 351 -2.62 -19.87 -58.24
N PHE A 352 -3.28 -18.99 -57.48
CA PHE A 352 -3.92 -19.29 -56.19
C PHE A 352 -5.20 -20.14 -56.20
N LYS A 353 -5.77 -20.48 -57.37
CA LYS A 353 -7.11 -21.11 -57.43
C LYS A 353 -7.19 -22.59 -57.00
N LYS A 354 -6.08 -23.22 -56.59
CA LYS A 354 -6.04 -24.64 -56.18
C LYS A 354 -5.38 -24.93 -54.83
N LEU A 355 -4.89 -23.91 -54.12
CA LEU A 355 -4.13 -24.11 -52.88
C LEU A 355 -5.06 -23.93 -51.66
N ASP A 356 -4.91 -24.83 -50.69
CA ASP A 356 -5.66 -24.77 -49.43
C ASP A 356 -5.30 -23.49 -48.66
N GLN A 357 -6.33 -22.72 -48.28
CA GLN A 357 -6.14 -21.42 -47.65
C GLN A 357 -5.52 -21.54 -46.26
N ALA A 358 -5.85 -22.57 -45.49
CA ALA A 358 -5.25 -22.80 -44.17
C ALA A 358 -3.78 -23.16 -44.31
N LEU A 359 -3.43 -24.03 -45.27
CA LEU A 359 -2.02 -24.34 -45.57
C LEU A 359 -1.24 -23.09 -46.00
N PHE A 360 -1.81 -22.26 -46.87
CA PHE A 360 -1.15 -21.02 -47.29
C PHE A 360 -0.86 -20.08 -46.12
N VAL A 361 -1.85 -19.84 -45.25
CA VAL A 361 -1.70 -18.97 -44.08
C VAL A 361 -0.71 -19.58 -43.08
N PHE A 362 -0.76 -20.89 -42.84
CA PHE A 362 0.15 -21.59 -41.94
C PHE A 362 1.62 -21.45 -42.40
N VAL A 363 1.90 -21.75 -43.67
CA VAL A 363 3.27 -21.67 -44.21
C VAL A 363 3.82 -20.25 -44.12
N ASN A 364 3.03 -19.24 -44.48
CA ASN A 364 3.48 -17.84 -44.37
C ASN A 364 3.71 -17.41 -42.91
N ALA A 365 2.85 -17.86 -41.99
CA ALA A 365 3.00 -17.56 -40.56
C ALA A 365 4.28 -18.19 -39.97
N GLU A 366 4.58 -19.44 -40.32
CA GLU A 366 5.81 -20.14 -39.95
C GLU A 366 7.05 -19.46 -40.55
N MET A 367 7.04 -19.12 -41.85
CA MET A 367 8.15 -18.39 -42.49
C MET A 367 8.41 -17.02 -41.84
N HIS A 368 7.35 -16.33 -41.43
CA HIS A 368 7.44 -15.06 -40.72
C HIS A 368 7.95 -15.23 -39.28
N LEU A 369 7.70 -16.38 -38.63
CA LEU A 369 8.27 -16.70 -37.34
C LEU A 369 9.80 -16.86 -37.42
N MET A 370 10.30 -17.46 -38.50
CA MET A 370 11.72 -17.73 -38.73
C MET A 370 12.52 -16.51 -39.25
N ASP A 371 11.87 -15.37 -39.52
CA ASP A 371 12.43 -14.20 -40.23
C ASP A 371 13.02 -14.51 -41.63
N GLU A 372 12.57 -15.60 -42.26
CA GLU A 372 13.11 -16.05 -43.55
C GLU A 372 12.45 -15.37 -44.75
N THR A 373 11.79 -14.22 -44.55
CA THR A 373 10.97 -13.58 -45.60
C THR A 373 11.76 -12.92 -46.73
N LYS A 374 13.10 -12.77 -46.61
CA LYS A 374 13.88 -11.90 -47.52
C LYS A 374 15.17 -12.48 -48.13
N SER A 375 15.73 -13.59 -47.65
CA SER A 375 16.82 -14.29 -48.36
C SER A 375 16.91 -15.76 -47.99
N PHE A 376 16.38 -16.64 -48.84
CA PHE A 376 16.49 -18.10 -48.64
C PHE A 376 17.93 -18.54 -48.96
N ARG A 377 18.76 -18.72 -47.93
CA ARG A 377 20.12 -19.26 -48.12
C ARG A 377 20.11 -20.77 -48.36
N ASP A 378 19.10 -21.48 -47.85
CA ASP A 378 18.90 -22.92 -48.06
C ASP A 378 17.40 -23.26 -48.14
N LEU A 379 16.91 -23.45 -49.37
CA LEU A 379 15.50 -23.73 -49.65
C LEU A 379 15.10 -25.14 -49.19
N VAL A 380 16.04 -26.08 -49.17
CA VAL A 380 15.80 -27.47 -48.74
C VAL A 380 15.65 -27.54 -47.22
N ALA A 381 16.49 -26.81 -46.48
CA ALA A 381 16.37 -26.71 -45.04
C ALA A 381 15.03 -26.07 -44.61
N LEU A 382 14.62 -24.97 -45.26
CA LEU A 382 13.33 -24.33 -44.98
C LEU A 382 12.15 -25.28 -45.26
N GLU A 383 12.16 -25.97 -46.40
CA GLU A 383 11.12 -26.94 -46.74
C GLU A 383 11.01 -28.05 -45.69
N ASN A 384 12.14 -28.58 -45.22
CA ASN A 384 12.17 -29.61 -44.17
C ASN A 384 11.57 -29.09 -42.85
N ARG A 385 11.89 -27.85 -42.45
CA ARG A 385 11.30 -27.22 -41.25
C ARG A 385 9.79 -27.06 -41.38
N LEU A 386 9.31 -26.58 -42.53
CA LEU A 386 7.87 -26.39 -42.76
C LEU A 386 7.09 -27.72 -42.78
N VAL A 387 7.67 -28.77 -43.35
CA VAL A 387 7.09 -30.13 -43.32
C VAL A 387 7.03 -30.66 -41.88
N GLU A 388 8.08 -30.45 -41.09
CA GLU A 388 8.10 -30.84 -39.68
C GLU A 388 7.08 -30.05 -38.85
N ALA A 389 7.01 -28.72 -39.02
CA ALA A 389 6.01 -27.86 -38.39
C ALA A 389 4.59 -28.36 -38.65
N PHE A 390 4.29 -28.68 -39.92
CA PHE A 390 3.01 -29.23 -40.34
C PHE A 390 2.73 -30.60 -39.69
N ALA A 391 3.71 -31.50 -39.67
CA ALA A 391 3.57 -32.82 -39.05
C ALA A 391 3.35 -32.76 -37.54
N ILE A 392 3.94 -31.77 -36.85
CA ILE A 392 3.70 -31.51 -35.43
C ILE A 392 2.30 -30.93 -35.23
N ALA A 393 1.90 -29.96 -36.06
CA ALA A 393 0.59 -29.31 -35.98
C ALA A 393 -0.57 -30.31 -36.16
N LEU A 394 -0.45 -31.29 -37.06
CA LEU A 394 -1.48 -32.33 -37.27
C LEU A 394 -1.75 -33.22 -36.06
N LYS A 395 -0.83 -33.28 -35.08
CA LYS A 395 -0.97 -34.10 -33.87
C LYS A 395 -1.69 -33.38 -32.73
N LEU A 396 -2.03 -32.09 -32.92
CA LEU A 396 -2.66 -31.29 -31.87
C LEU A 396 -4.10 -31.78 -31.61
N PRO A 397 -4.51 -31.93 -30.33
CA PRO A 397 -5.89 -32.21 -29.99
C PRO A 397 -6.77 -31.00 -30.30
N ALA A 398 -8.06 -31.21 -30.59
CA ALA A 398 -9.02 -30.11 -30.71
C ALA A 398 -9.43 -29.59 -29.33
N LEU A 399 -9.32 -28.27 -29.11
CA LEU A 399 -9.66 -27.64 -27.83
C LEU A 399 -11.02 -26.93 -27.90
N SER A 400 -11.85 -27.15 -26.88
CA SER A 400 -13.04 -26.33 -26.62
C SER A 400 -12.65 -24.88 -26.24
N PRO A 401 -13.56 -23.90 -26.34
CA PRO A 401 -13.28 -22.52 -25.93
C PRO A 401 -12.74 -22.40 -24.49
N SER A 402 -13.26 -23.20 -23.55
CA SER A 402 -12.78 -23.24 -22.17
C SER A 402 -11.37 -23.81 -22.01
N GLN A 403 -10.93 -24.66 -22.93
CA GLN A 403 -9.58 -25.23 -22.93
C GLN A 403 -8.59 -24.31 -23.66
N MET A 404 -9.04 -23.48 -24.60
CA MET A 404 -8.20 -22.48 -25.27
C MET A 404 -7.59 -21.47 -24.30
N GLU A 405 -8.34 -21.02 -23.29
CA GLU A 405 -7.79 -20.16 -22.24
C GLU A 405 -6.69 -20.85 -21.42
N GLN A 406 -6.83 -22.16 -21.21
CA GLN A 406 -5.82 -22.95 -20.53
C GLN A 406 -4.61 -23.24 -21.42
N PHE A 407 -4.78 -23.30 -22.73
CA PHE A 407 -3.67 -23.46 -23.66
C PHE A 407 -2.71 -22.28 -23.57
N GLU A 408 -3.21 -21.04 -23.49
CA GLU A 408 -2.36 -19.86 -23.26
C GLU A 408 -1.52 -19.95 -21.98
N LEU A 409 -2.13 -20.44 -20.91
CA LEU A 409 -1.43 -20.69 -19.64
C LEU A 409 -0.26 -21.67 -19.83
N ILE A 410 -0.46 -22.74 -20.61
CA ILE A 410 0.61 -23.71 -20.90
C ILE A 410 1.74 -23.07 -21.68
N ILE A 411 1.42 -22.24 -22.68
CA ILE A 411 2.44 -21.54 -23.46
C ILE A 411 3.34 -20.73 -22.52
N TRP A 412 2.75 -19.91 -21.63
CA TRP A 412 3.51 -19.14 -20.66
C TRP A 412 4.35 -20.01 -19.71
N ASN A 413 3.80 -21.13 -19.24
CA ASN A 413 4.53 -22.07 -18.38
C ASN A 413 5.70 -22.75 -19.10
N VAL A 414 5.56 -23.11 -20.39
CA VAL A 414 6.65 -23.69 -21.18
C VAL A 414 7.71 -22.62 -21.48
N VAL A 415 7.32 -21.42 -21.89
CA VAL A 415 8.25 -20.31 -22.13
C VAL A 415 9.09 -20.02 -20.89
N GLU A 416 8.46 -20.01 -19.71
CA GLU A 416 9.19 -19.81 -18.47
C GLU A 416 10.14 -20.98 -18.15
N LYS A 417 9.74 -22.23 -18.36
CA LYS A 417 10.61 -23.39 -18.10
C LYS A 417 11.82 -23.45 -19.03
N GLU A 418 11.65 -23.08 -20.30
CA GLU A 418 12.74 -23.09 -21.28
C GLU A 418 13.67 -21.88 -21.10
N GLY A 419 13.12 -20.72 -20.71
CA GLY A 419 13.89 -19.48 -20.56
C GLY A 419 14.44 -19.21 -19.16
N ASN A 420 13.87 -19.84 -18.13
CA ASN A 420 14.19 -19.61 -16.71
C ASN A 420 14.12 -18.12 -16.31
N LEU A 421 13.09 -17.41 -16.77
CA LEU A 421 13.05 -15.96 -16.84
C LEU A 421 12.65 -15.33 -15.51
N LEU A 422 11.79 -15.98 -14.73
CA LEU A 422 11.41 -15.48 -13.41
C LEU A 422 12.60 -15.49 -12.45
N ASN A 423 13.58 -16.37 -12.65
CA ASN A 423 14.83 -16.35 -11.87
C ASN A 423 15.71 -15.13 -12.14
N HIS A 424 15.44 -14.37 -13.20
CA HIS A 424 16.12 -13.10 -13.50
C HIS A 424 15.38 -11.89 -12.90
N VAL A 425 14.16 -12.10 -12.38
CA VAL A 425 13.42 -11.08 -11.62
C VAL A 425 13.98 -11.03 -10.21
N SER A 426 14.09 -9.82 -9.65
CA SER A 426 14.56 -9.66 -8.27
C SER A 426 13.71 -10.52 -7.30
N PRO A 427 14.33 -11.28 -6.38
CA PRO A 427 13.63 -12.14 -5.43
C PRO A 427 12.71 -11.36 -4.48
N GLU A 428 12.88 -10.04 -4.41
CA GLU A 428 12.01 -9.14 -3.62
C GLU A 428 10.74 -8.72 -4.37
N ILE A 429 10.74 -8.77 -5.71
CA ILE A 429 9.62 -8.32 -6.56
C ILE A 429 8.65 -9.47 -6.82
N LEU A 430 9.15 -10.67 -7.07
CA LEU A 430 8.33 -11.82 -7.43
C LEU A 430 7.25 -12.14 -6.37
N PRO A 431 7.55 -12.17 -5.05
CA PRO A 431 6.53 -12.41 -4.04
C PRO A 431 5.41 -11.36 -4.03
N VAL A 432 5.73 -10.08 -4.30
CA VAL A 432 4.71 -9.02 -4.39
C VAL A 432 3.79 -9.23 -5.59
N ILE A 433 4.36 -9.66 -6.72
CA ILE A 433 3.60 -10.00 -7.92
C ILE A 433 2.69 -11.20 -7.67
N GLU A 434 3.22 -12.28 -7.11
CA GLU A 434 2.44 -13.48 -6.81
C GLU A 434 1.29 -13.18 -5.84
N LYS A 435 1.58 -12.44 -4.76
CA LYS A 435 0.58 -12.02 -3.77
C LYS A 435 -0.54 -11.21 -4.41
N GLU A 436 -0.22 -10.25 -5.28
CA GLU A 436 -1.25 -9.42 -5.91
C GLU A 436 -2.06 -10.17 -6.97
N LEU A 437 -1.41 -11.05 -7.74
CA LEU A 437 -2.11 -11.96 -8.64
C LEU A 437 -3.10 -12.86 -7.88
N GLY A 438 -2.66 -13.39 -6.73
CA GLY A 438 -3.51 -14.15 -5.80
C GLY A 438 -4.71 -13.34 -5.34
N ASN A 439 -4.48 -12.13 -4.80
CA ASN A 439 -5.55 -11.23 -4.35
C ASN A 439 -6.61 -10.96 -5.43
N ILE A 440 -6.18 -10.64 -6.65
CA ILE A 440 -7.08 -10.33 -7.77
C ILE A 440 -7.88 -11.56 -8.18
N LEU A 441 -7.24 -12.73 -8.21
CA LEU A 441 -7.88 -14.00 -8.53
C LEU A 441 -8.88 -14.43 -7.44
N ILE A 442 -8.53 -14.25 -6.17
CA ILE A 442 -9.41 -14.53 -5.03
C ILE A 442 -10.67 -13.67 -5.07
N ASP A 443 -10.55 -12.39 -5.40
CA ASP A 443 -11.69 -11.49 -5.54
C ASP A 443 -12.54 -11.81 -6.79
N ASN A 444 -11.95 -12.45 -7.80
CA ASN A 444 -12.58 -12.71 -9.09
C ASN A 444 -12.33 -14.14 -9.63
N PRO A 445 -12.71 -15.20 -8.90
CA PRO A 445 -12.27 -16.58 -9.19
C PRO A 445 -12.85 -17.18 -10.48
N ARG A 446 -13.79 -16.48 -11.12
CA ARG A 446 -14.43 -16.87 -12.39
C ARG A 446 -13.90 -16.11 -13.60
N GLN A 447 -13.02 -15.13 -13.40
CA GLN A 447 -12.44 -14.39 -14.52
C GLN A 447 -11.42 -15.25 -15.27
N SER A 448 -11.30 -15.00 -16.57
CA SER A 448 -10.31 -15.67 -17.41
C SER A 448 -8.90 -15.20 -17.07
N PHE A 449 -7.90 -16.03 -17.44
CA PHE A 449 -6.48 -15.73 -17.27
C PHE A 449 -6.12 -14.30 -17.73
N ARG A 450 -6.54 -13.91 -18.93
CA ARG A 450 -6.28 -12.56 -19.49
C ARG A 450 -6.89 -11.43 -18.68
N MET A 451 -8.09 -11.62 -18.13
CA MET A 451 -8.77 -10.61 -17.31
C MET A 451 -8.03 -10.39 -15.99
N ILE A 452 -7.53 -11.47 -15.36
CA ILE A 452 -6.69 -11.39 -14.17
C ILE A 452 -5.39 -10.63 -14.47
N ILE A 453 -4.69 -10.98 -15.56
CA ILE A 453 -3.46 -10.28 -15.97
C ILE A 453 -3.73 -8.80 -16.26
N SER A 454 -4.82 -8.48 -16.97
CA SER A 454 -5.22 -7.09 -17.25
C SER A 454 -5.51 -6.31 -15.97
N ALA A 455 -6.23 -6.90 -15.02
CA ALA A 455 -6.50 -6.28 -13.72
C ALA A 455 -5.22 -6.02 -12.93
N ALA A 456 -4.29 -6.99 -12.91
CA ALA A 456 -2.99 -6.87 -12.25
C ALA A 456 -2.13 -5.77 -12.90
N LEU A 457 -2.09 -5.71 -14.24
CA LEU A 457 -1.42 -4.64 -14.97
C LEU A 457 -1.97 -3.25 -14.61
N GLN A 458 -3.29 -3.11 -14.53
CA GLN A 458 -3.91 -1.85 -14.13
C GLN A 458 -3.59 -1.49 -12.68
N PHE A 459 -3.55 -2.47 -11.79
CA PHE A 459 -3.14 -2.26 -10.39
C PHE A 459 -1.70 -1.73 -10.34
N PHE A 460 -0.73 -2.44 -10.92
CA PHE A 460 0.68 -2.03 -10.88
C PHE A 460 0.91 -0.68 -11.56
N LYS A 461 0.24 -0.37 -12.67
CA LYS A 461 0.29 0.96 -13.29
C LYS A 461 -0.19 2.07 -12.35
N LYS A 462 -1.23 1.81 -11.55
CA LYS A 462 -1.72 2.79 -10.55
C LYS A 462 -0.72 2.96 -9.42
N VAL A 463 -0.12 1.88 -8.94
CA VAL A 463 0.90 1.89 -7.88
C VAL A 463 2.16 2.64 -8.31
N GLN A 464 2.61 2.45 -9.54
CA GLN A 464 3.79 3.12 -10.10
C GLN A 464 3.60 4.63 -10.27
N ALA A 465 2.36 5.11 -10.28
CA ALA A 465 2.05 6.54 -10.30
C ALA A 465 2.01 7.17 -8.90
N LEU A 466 2.23 6.39 -7.83
CA LEU A 466 2.25 6.88 -6.45
C LEU A 466 3.67 7.24 -6.03
N ASP A 467 3.79 8.29 -5.21
CA ASP A 467 5.03 8.60 -4.53
C ASP A 467 5.18 7.75 -3.27
N LEU A 468 5.89 6.63 -3.40
CA LEU A 468 6.16 5.68 -2.31
C LEU A 468 7.47 6.01 -1.54
N ASN A 469 8.13 7.11 -1.90
CA ASN A 469 9.33 7.62 -1.20
C ASN A 469 9.13 9.03 -0.64
N GLY A 470 7.92 9.57 -0.72
CA GLY A 470 7.60 10.93 -0.28
C GLY A 470 7.75 11.12 1.23
N GLU A 471 8.08 12.35 1.61
CA GLU A 471 8.32 12.75 3.02
C GLU A 471 7.08 12.50 3.90
N ASP A 472 5.87 12.65 3.34
CA ASP A 472 4.59 12.50 4.06
C ASP A 472 4.11 11.04 4.20
N LEU A 473 4.79 10.06 3.60
CA LEU A 473 4.31 8.67 3.57
C LEU A 473 4.20 8.09 4.98
N GLU A 474 5.22 8.31 5.80
CA GLU A 474 5.26 7.79 7.16
C GLU A 474 4.17 8.41 8.05
N GLU A 475 3.88 9.69 7.84
CA GLU A 475 2.84 10.41 8.56
C GLU A 475 1.44 9.89 8.21
N LYS A 476 1.19 9.63 6.92
CA LYS A 476 -0.06 8.99 6.49
C LYS A 476 -0.22 7.60 7.08
N ILE A 477 0.84 6.79 7.09
CA ILE A 477 0.81 5.45 7.68
C ILE A 477 0.47 5.54 9.18
N GLU A 478 1.03 6.51 9.90
CA GLU A 478 0.79 6.68 11.34
C GLU A 478 -0.70 6.91 11.65
N VAL A 479 -1.40 7.74 10.86
CA VAL A 479 -2.84 7.99 11.02
C VAL A 479 -3.67 6.69 10.91
N TRP A 480 -3.28 5.80 9.99
CA TRP A 480 -3.99 4.54 9.75
C TRP A 480 -3.63 3.45 10.78
N VAL A 481 -2.36 3.35 11.14
CA VAL A 481 -1.85 2.40 12.13
C VAL A 481 -2.51 2.60 13.50
N LEU A 482 -2.84 3.84 13.86
CA LEU A 482 -3.57 4.14 15.10
C LEU A 482 -4.96 3.48 15.18
N GLN A 483 -5.58 3.20 14.03
CA GLN A 483 -6.91 2.58 13.94
C GLN A 483 -6.83 1.05 13.96
N ASN A 484 -5.67 0.47 13.57
CA ASN A 484 -5.43 -0.97 13.51
C ASN A 484 -6.60 -1.72 12.81
N ASP A 485 -6.99 -2.90 13.31
CA ASP A 485 -8.12 -3.69 12.78
C ASP A 485 -9.48 -2.96 12.80
N MET A 486 -9.65 -1.93 13.62
CA MET A 486 -10.92 -1.19 13.71
C MET A 486 -11.20 -0.34 12.48
N LEU A 487 -10.19 -0.15 11.63
CA LEU A 487 -10.32 0.45 10.30
C LEU A 487 -11.39 -0.25 9.44
N ILE A 488 -11.58 -1.55 9.63
CA ILE A 488 -12.52 -2.38 8.88
C ILE A 488 -13.97 -1.85 8.94
N ARG A 489 -14.35 -1.11 9.99
CA ARG A 489 -15.68 -0.45 10.08
C ARG A 489 -15.90 0.66 9.05
N TRP A 490 -14.82 1.25 8.59
CA TRP A 490 -14.84 2.48 7.80
C TRP A 490 -14.43 2.26 6.34
N VAL A 491 -13.86 1.09 6.04
CA VAL A 491 -13.58 0.66 4.67
C VAL A 491 -14.84 0.04 4.07
N HIS A 492 -15.22 0.53 2.89
CA HIS A 492 -16.31 -0.07 2.13
C HIS A 492 -15.79 -1.26 1.32
N PHE A 493 -16.32 -2.45 1.62
CA PHE A 493 -16.18 -3.63 0.77
C PHE A 493 -17.45 -3.81 -0.06
N ASP A 494 -17.29 -4.31 -1.29
CA ASP A 494 -18.42 -4.74 -2.09
C ASP A 494 -19.15 -5.88 -1.36
N GLN A 495 -20.42 -5.61 -1.04
CA GLN A 495 -21.25 -6.52 -0.27
C GLN A 495 -21.66 -7.78 -1.05
N LYS A 496 -21.42 -7.79 -2.37
CA LYS A 496 -21.78 -8.87 -3.30
C LYS A 496 -20.58 -9.73 -3.73
N THR A 497 -19.46 -9.64 -3.02
CA THR A 497 -18.32 -10.53 -3.29
C THR A 497 -18.67 -11.99 -2.97
N PRO A 498 -18.27 -12.97 -3.81
CA PRO A 498 -18.58 -14.38 -3.57
C PRO A 498 -18.13 -14.90 -2.21
N LEU A 499 -16.97 -14.44 -1.73
CA LEU A 499 -16.40 -14.81 -0.43
C LEU A 499 -17.22 -14.27 0.75
N LEU A 500 -17.65 -13.01 0.70
CA LEU A 500 -18.46 -12.44 1.77
C LEU A 500 -19.86 -13.07 1.83
N GLU A 501 -20.45 -13.41 0.67
CA GLU A 501 -21.68 -14.20 0.62
C GLU A 501 -21.50 -15.58 1.23
N LEU A 502 -20.38 -16.24 0.95
CA LEU A 502 -20.03 -17.54 1.54
C LEU A 502 -19.94 -17.42 3.06
N ILE A 503 -19.16 -16.46 3.58
CA ILE A 503 -19.03 -16.20 5.02
C ILE A 503 -20.41 -16.01 5.67
N LYS A 504 -21.27 -15.17 5.09
CA LYS A 504 -22.64 -14.94 5.61
C LYS A 504 -23.46 -16.23 5.65
N ARG A 505 -23.37 -17.06 4.59
CA ARG A 505 -24.09 -18.34 4.52
C ARG A 505 -23.57 -19.35 5.53
N THR A 506 -22.25 -19.53 5.62
CA THR A 506 -21.60 -20.42 6.59
C THR A 506 -21.96 -20.00 8.01
N TRP A 507 -21.93 -18.69 8.30
CA TRP A 507 -22.33 -18.14 9.60
C TRP A 507 -23.77 -18.52 9.96
N ASN A 508 -24.72 -18.27 9.07
CA ASN A 508 -26.13 -18.56 9.32
C ASN A 508 -26.43 -20.05 9.50
N ARG A 509 -25.61 -20.95 8.91
CA ARG A 509 -25.72 -22.40 9.14
C ARG A 509 -25.18 -22.79 10.52
N SER A 510 -23.96 -22.32 10.85
CA SER A 510 -23.24 -22.72 12.06
C SER A 510 -23.81 -22.10 13.35
N ASN A 511 -24.30 -20.84 13.30
CA ASN A 511 -24.81 -20.12 14.48
C ASN A 511 -26.26 -20.39 14.86
N SER A 512 -26.88 -21.44 14.31
CA SER A 512 -28.25 -21.78 14.67
C SER A 512 -28.39 -22.43 16.06
N LYS A 513 -27.30 -22.80 16.75
CA LYS A 513 -27.37 -23.61 17.99
C LYS A 513 -26.35 -23.35 19.12
N GLU A 514 -25.33 -22.50 18.97
CA GLU A 514 -24.30 -22.30 20.02
C GLU A 514 -24.07 -20.82 20.39
N HIS A 515 -23.81 -20.58 21.68
CA HIS A 515 -23.61 -19.24 22.26
C HIS A 515 -22.16 -18.71 22.18
N THR A 516 -21.21 -19.52 21.73
CA THR A 516 -19.80 -19.13 21.60
C THR A 516 -19.22 -19.66 20.30
N VAL A 517 -18.68 -18.77 19.46
CA VAL A 517 -18.11 -19.14 18.17
C VAL A 517 -16.61 -19.21 18.25
N ASP A 518 -16.04 -20.37 17.89
CA ASP A 518 -14.61 -20.47 17.59
C ASP A 518 -14.34 -19.84 16.21
N HIS A 519 -13.77 -18.63 16.24
CA HIS A 519 -13.46 -17.86 15.04
C HIS A 519 -12.44 -18.56 14.13
N GLU A 520 -11.46 -19.26 14.70
CA GLU A 520 -10.43 -19.93 13.90
C GLU A 520 -11.01 -21.16 13.19
N ALA A 521 -11.79 -21.96 13.91
CA ALA A 521 -12.50 -23.10 13.33
C ALA A 521 -13.47 -22.65 12.24
N PHE A 522 -14.19 -21.54 12.44
CA PHE A 522 -15.08 -20.96 11.43
C PHE A 522 -14.34 -20.57 10.15
N ILE A 523 -13.20 -19.89 10.28
CA ILE A 523 -12.40 -19.47 9.11
C ILE A 523 -11.84 -20.68 8.36
N LYS A 524 -11.36 -21.71 9.08
CA LYS A 524 -10.90 -22.97 8.47
C LYS A 524 -12.02 -23.66 7.69
N GLN A 525 -13.24 -23.69 8.23
CA GLN A 525 -14.41 -24.19 7.50
C GLN A 525 -14.69 -23.38 6.24
N ALA A 526 -14.70 -22.05 6.34
CA ALA A 526 -14.94 -21.17 5.19
C ALA A 526 -13.86 -21.33 4.10
N LEU A 527 -12.60 -21.55 4.51
CA LEU A 527 -11.49 -21.84 3.60
C LEU A 527 -11.76 -23.15 2.83
N GLN A 528 -12.08 -24.23 3.54
CA GLN A 528 -12.37 -25.52 2.91
C GLN A 528 -13.56 -25.43 1.94
N GLU A 529 -14.68 -24.83 2.37
CA GLU A 529 -15.85 -24.63 1.49
C GLU A 529 -15.49 -23.80 0.25
N THR A 530 -14.62 -22.80 0.39
CA THR A 530 -14.17 -21.99 -0.75
C THR A 530 -13.31 -22.79 -1.73
N LEU A 531 -12.38 -23.61 -1.23
CA LEU A 531 -11.50 -24.43 -2.07
C LEU A 531 -12.26 -25.56 -2.77
N GLU A 532 -13.32 -26.09 -2.17
CA GLU A 532 -14.23 -27.04 -2.83
C GLU A 532 -14.95 -26.41 -4.03
N ILE A 533 -15.35 -25.14 -3.92
CA ILE A 533 -16.03 -24.40 -5.00
C ILE A 533 -15.02 -23.91 -6.06
N TYR A 534 -13.84 -23.47 -5.62
CA TYR A 534 -12.80 -22.89 -6.47
C TYR A 534 -11.43 -23.55 -6.24
N PRO A 535 -11.22 -24.79 -6.74
CA PRO A 535 -9.98 -25.55 -6.49
C PRO A 535 -8.71 -24.86 -6.99
N LEU A 536 -8.82 -23.98 -8.00
CA LEU A 536 -7.70 -23.21 -8.54
C LEU A 536 -7.07 -22.25 -7.52
N LEU A 537 -7.81 -21.87 -6.47
CA LEU A 537 -7.31 -20.99 -5.40
C LEU A 537 -6.38 -21.72 -4.43
N GLN A 538 -6.24 -23.05 -4.53
CA GLN A 538 -5.33 -23.84 -3.69
C GLN A 538 -3.88 -23.34 -3.77
N SER A 539 -3.45 -22.84 -4.93
CA SER A 539 -2.10 -22.28 -5.12
C SER A 539 -1.88 -20.94 -4.40
N PHE A 540 -2.93 -20.35 -3.83
CA PHE A 540 -2.97 -19.07 -3.12
C PHE A 540 -3.68 -19.21 -1.76
N GLU A 541 -3.52 -20.36 -1.10
CA GLU A 541 -4.21 -20.67 0.16
C GLU A 541 -3.90 -19.65 1.26
N GLU A 542 -2.65 -19.20 1.36
CA GLU A 542 -2.23 -18.22 2.37
C GLU A 542 -2.90 -16.85 2.15
N GLU A 543 -2.91 -16.35 0.91
CA GLU A 543 -3.60 -15.12 0.55
C GLU A 543 -5.11 -15.25 0.75
N LEU A 544 -5.68 -16.40 0.42
CA LEU A 544 -7.11 -16.69 0.60
C LEU A 544 -7.48 -16.67 2.08
N LEU A 545 -6.68 -17.31 2.94
CA LEU A 545 -6.87 -17.30 4.38
C LEU A 545 -6.84 -15.87 4.94
N GLY A 546 -5.86 -15.06 4.52
CA GLY A 546 -5.78 -13.65 4.89
C GLY A 546 -7.01 -12.87 4.44
N ARG A 547 -7.45 -13.06 3.20
CA ARG A 547 -8.64 -12.41 2.65
C ARG A 547 -9.93 -12.80 3.39
N LEU A 548 -10.07 -14.08 3.76
CA LEU A 548 -11.20 -14.56 4.56
C LEU A 548 -11.23 -13.90 5.94
N TRP A 549 -10.10 -13.76 6.62
CA TRP A 549 -10.02 -13.04 7.88
C TRP A 549 -10.45 -11.58 7.76
N ILE A 550 -9.99 -10.88 6.72
CA ILE A 550 -10.38 -9.47 6.46
C ILE A 550 -11.89 -9.36 6.28
N LEU A 551 -12.47 -10.19 5.40
CA LEU A 551 -13.90 -10.15 5.10
C LEU A 551 -14.76 -10.62 6.29
N TYR A 552 -14.26 -11.56 7.09
CA TYR A 552 -14.92 -12.02 8.30
C TYR A 552 -14.98 -10.92 9.37
N LYS A 553 -13.84 -10.26 9.64
CA LYS A 553 -13.81 -9.10 10.55
C LYS A 553 -14.77 -8.01 10.04
N TYR A 554 -14.82 -7.77 8.73
CA TYR A 554 -15.77 -6.82 8.14
C TYR A 554 -17.21 -7.21 8.40
N PHE A 555 -17.58 -8.46 8.14
CA PHE A 555 -18.90 -8.99 8.43
C PHE A 555 -19.24 -8.86 9.93
N TRP A 556 -18.31 -9.23 10.81
CA TRP A 556 -18.48 -9.13 12.26
C TRP A 556 -18.79 -7.70 12.71
N TYR A 557 -17.96 -6.74 12.31
CA TYR A 557 -18.10 -5.35 12.73
C TYR A 557 -19.31 -4.63 12.13
N THR A 558 -19.76 -5.01 10.93
CA THR A 558 -20.84 -4.29 10.22
C THR A 558 -22.20 -4.95 10.33
N SER A 559 -22.25 -6.27 10.53
CA SER A 559 -23.50 -7.04 10.48
C SER A 559 -23.91 -7.63 11.82
N LEU A 560 -22.98 -7.82 12.77
CA LEU A 560 -23.24 -8.50 14.04
C LEU A 560 -23.25 -7.56 15.26
N GLY A 561 -23.03 -6.26 15.10
CA GLY A 561 -23.36 -5.22 16.09
C GLY A 561 -22.48 -5.12 17.35
N ASP A 562 -21.80 -6.19 17.76
CA ASP A 562 -21.08 -6.26 19.06
C ASP A 562 -19.56 -6.01 18.97
N GLY A 563 -19.10 -5.41 17.88
CA GLY A 563 -17.71 -5.00 17.79
C GLY A 563 -17.30 -3.92 18.78
#